data_AF-A0A4R4YGG4-F1
#
_entry.id   AF-A0A4R4YGG4-F1
#
_cell.length_a   1.000
_cell.length_b   1.000
_cell.length_c   1.000
_cell.angle_alpha   90.00
_cell.angle_beta   90.00
_cell.angle_gamma   90.00
#
_symmetry.space_group_name_H-M   'P 1'
#
loop_
_entity.id
_entity.type
_entity.pdbx_description
1 polymer ?
#
loop_
_entity_poly.entity_id
_entity_poly.type
_entity_poly.pdbx_seq_one_letter_code
_entity_poly.pdbx_strand_id
1 'polypeptide(L)' 'MRAVVIDQYGVLPEVREVPEPEAAAGSVVLKVEATGLCRSDWHGWMGHDSDIVLPHVPGHELAGTIAAVGAGVSG' A
#
# COMPACT_ATOMS: atom_id res chain seq x y z
N MET A 1 -3.85 1.88 11.33
CA MET A 1 -4.52 1.01 10.34
C MET A 1 -3.71 -0.26 10.16
N ARG A 2 -4.36 -1.39 9.85
CA ARG A 2 -3.67 -2.66 9.60
C ARG A 2 -3.13 -2.73 8.17
N ALA A 3 -1.89 -3.17 8.01
CA ALA A 3 -1.27 -3.39 6.71
C ALA A 3 -0.39 -4.65 6.73
N VAL A 4 -0.22 -5.29 5.57
CA VAL A 4 0.82 -6.30 5.36
C VAL A 4 2.13 -5.57 5.07
N VAL A 5 3.18 -5.85 5.85
CA VAL A 5 4.49 -5.21 5.71
C VAL A 5 5.54 -6.26 5.37
N ILE A 6 6.30 -5.99 4.31
CA ILE A 6 7.47 -6.75 3.90
C ILE A 6 8.70 -6.01 4.44
N ASP A 7 9.40 -6.58 5.42
CA ASP A 7 10.69 -6.04 5.90
C ASP A 7 11.90 -6.78 5.34
N GLN A 8 11.68 -7.98 4.82
CA GLN A 8 12.72 -8.85 4.26
C GLN A 8 12.15 -9.59 3.04
N TYR A 9 12.93 -9.67 1.98
CA TYR A 9 12.53 -10.39 0.78
C TYR A 9 12.45 -11.90 1.04
N GLY A 10 11.44 -12.56 0.46
CA GLY A 10 11.25 -14.01 0.55
C GLY A 10 10.89 -14.55 1.94
N VAL A 11 10.71 -13.68 2.94
CA VAL A 11 10.30 -14.04 4.30
C VAL A 11 8.82 -13.73 4.48
N LEU A 12 8.08 -14.60 5.17
CA LEU A 12 6.64 -14.43 5.38
C LEU A 12 6.33 -13.01 5.93
N PRO A 13 5.55 -12.19 5.21
CA PRO A 13 5.21 -10.84 5.66
C PRO A 13 4.35 -10.83 6.92
N GLU A 14 4.39 -9.73 7.66
CA GLU A 14 3.62 -9.57 8.89
C GLU A 14 2.46 -8.59 8.70
N VAL A 15 1.34 -8.86 9.36
CA VAL A 15 0.27 -7.87 9.51
C VAL A 15 0.59 -7.00 10.73
N ARG A 16 0.73 -5.69 10.53
CA ARG A 16 1.07 -4.73 11.59
C ARG A 16 0.07 -3.59 11.64
N GLU A 17 -0.02 -2.96 12.81
CA GLU A 17 -0.60 -1.61 12.91
C GLU A 17 0.43 -0.60 12.43
N VAL A 18 0.05 0.22 11.45
CA VAL A 18 0.82 1.36 10.95
C VAL A 18 0.03 2.66 11.19
N PRO A 19 0.69 3.83 11.25
CA PRO A 19 0.00 5.11 11.37
C PRO A 19 -1.09 5.28 10.30
N GLU A 20 -2.18 5.94 10.66
CA GLU A 20 -3.18 6.31 9.64
C GLU A 20 -2.60 7.40 8.73
N PRO A 21 -2.84 7.33 7.42
CA PRO A 21 -2.36 8.34 6.50
C PRO A 21 -3.19 9.62 6.63
N GLU A 22 -2.53 10.76 6.47
CA GLU A 22 -3.18 12.06 6.32
C GLU A 22 -3.20 12.47 4.84
N ALA A 23 -4.29 13.11 4.41
CA ALA A 23 -4.41 13.60 3.04
C ALA A 23 -3.55 14.86 2.85
N ALA A 24 -2.32 14.67 2.36
CA ALA A 24 -1.46 15.78 1.95
C ALA A 24 -2.06 16.56 0.76
N ALA A 25 -1.58 17.79 0.53
CA ALA A 25 -1.98 18.58 -0.64
C ALA A 25 -1.77 17.79 -1.95
N GLY A 26 -2.76 17.83 -2.84
CA GLY A 26 -2.74 17.08 -4.11
C GLY A 26 -2.96 15.56 -3.97
N SER A 27 -3.32 15.05 -2.79
CA SER A 27 -3.51 13.62 -2.54
C SER A 27 -4.91 13.30 -1.98
N VAL A 28 -5.29 12.03 -2.03
CA VAL A 28 -6.47 11.50 -1.34
C VAL A 28 -6.06 10.37 -0.42
N VAL A 29 -6.81 10.18 0.67
CA VAL A 29 -6.76 8.95 1.46
C VAL A 29 -7.89 8.06 0.98
N LEU A 30 -7.53 6.88 0.47
CA LEU A 30 -8.48 5.85 0.08
C LEU A 30 -8.61 4.82 1.22
N LYS A 31 -9.83 4.62 1.72
CA LYS A 31 -10.15 3.46 2.53
C LYS A 31 -10.28 2.25 1.59
N VAL A 32 -9.24 1.43 1.54
CA VAL A 32 -9.21 0.21 0.73
C VAL A 32 -10.18 -0.82 1.33
N GLU A 33 -11.17 -1.25 0.55
CA GLU A 33 -12.14 -2.28 0.94
C GLU A 33 -11.78 -3.64 0.33
N ALA A 34 -11.14 -3.64 -0.84
CA ALA A 34 -10.64 -4.83 -1.51
C ALA A 34 -9.34 -4.55 -2.26
N THR A 35 -8.43 -5.51 -2.28
CA THR A 35 -7.24 -5.53 -3.13
C THR A 35 -7.03 -6.92 -3.72
N GLY A 36 -6.68 -6.97 -5.00
CA GLY A 36 -6.20 -8.17 -5.68
C GLY A 36 -4.80 -8.52 -5.23
N LEU A 37 -4.42 -9.78 -5.45
CA LEU A 37 -3.05 -10.27 -5.30
C LEU A 37 -2.56 -10.73 -6.67
N CYS A 38 -1.59 -10.01 -7.21
CA CYS A 38 -1.02 -10.26 -8.51
C CYS A 38 0.32 -11.01 -8.41
N ARG A 39 0.77 -11.56 -9.53
CA ARG A 39 2.10 -12.18 -9.61
C ARG A 39 3.21 -11.14 -9.41
N SER A 40 3.01 -9.88 -9.80
CA SER A 40 3.95 -8.78 -9.56
C SER A 40 4.17 -8.52 -8.07
N ASP A 41 3.14 -8.65 -7.22
CA ASP A 41 3.33 -8.52 -5.76
C ASP A 41 4.28 -9.61 -5.22
N TRP A 42 4.18 -10.83 -5.77
CA TRP A 42 5.13 -11.91 -5.45
C TRP A 42 6.55 -11.59 -5.93
N HIS A 43 6.72 -11.01 -7.12
CA HIS A 43 8.05 -10.58 -7.59
C HIS A 43 8.65 -9.49 -6.70
N GLY A 44 7.85 -8.51 -6.27
CA GLY A 44 8.27 -7.50 -5.31
C GLY A 44 8.67 -8.11 -3.95
N TRP A 45 7.86 -9.04 -3.43
CA TRP A 45 8.16 -9.76 -2.20
C TRP A 45 9.44 -10.61 -2.28
N MET A 46 9.73 -11.21 -3.43
CA MET A 46 10.94 -12.01 -3.62
C MET A 46 12.20 -11.17 -3.89
N GLY A 47 12.08 -9.84 -4.01
CA GLY A 47 13.21 -8.96 -4.33
C GLY A 47 13.65 -9.05 -5.80
N HIS A 48 12.75 -9.46 -6.68
CA HIS A 48 13.00 -9.49 -8.14
C HIS A 48 12.76 -8.15 -8.82
N ASP A 49 12.15 -7.20 -8.11
CA ASP A 49 11.85 -5.85 -8.59
C ASP A 49 12.76 -4.84 -7.88
N SER A 50 13.59 -4.13 -8.66
CA SER A 50 14.55 -3.15 -8.15
C SER A 50 13.90 -1.87 -7.62
N ASP A 51 12.64 -1.62 -7.96
CA ASP A 51 11.93 -0.41 -7.55
C ASP A 51 11.33 -0.54 -6.14
N ILE A 52 11.26 -1.77 -5.60
CA ILE A 52 10.72 -2.05 -4.27
C ILE A 52 11.79 -1.86 -3.21
N VAL A 53 11.65 -0.81 -2.38
CA VAL A 53 12.50 -0.53 -1.23
C VAL A 53 11.79 -0.97 0.06
N LEU A 54 12.51 -1.68 0.94
CA LEU A 54 11.98 -2.16 2.22
C LEU A 54 12.13 -1.10 3.34
N PRO A 55 11.18 -1.00 4.29
CA PRO A 55 9.96 -1.79 4.38
C PRO A 55 8.89 -1.38 3.35
N HIS A 56 8.16 -2.35 2.82
CA HIS A 56 7.18 -2.13 1.75
C HIS A 56 5.78 -2.67 2.10
N VAL A 57 4.74 -1.90 1.77
CA VAL A 57 3.34 -2.35 1.79
C VAL A 57 2.92 -2.62 0.33
N PRO A 58 2.72 -3.89 -0.08
CA PRO A 58 2.39 -4.25 -1.45
C PRO A 58 0.90 -4.01 -1.76
N GLY A 59 0.52 -4.24 -3.02
CA GLY A 59 -0.85 -4.10 -3.50
C GLY A 59 -1.02 -2.90 -4.43
N HIS A 60 -1.33 -3.19 -5.69
CA HIS A 60 -1.54 -2.19 -6.75
C HIS A 60 -2.84 -2.39 -7.53
N GLU A 61 -3.65 -3.38 -7.12
CA GLU A 61 -4.95 -3.71 -7.72
C GLU A 61 -6.04 -3.51 -6.67
N LEU A 62 -6.42 -2.26 -6.39
CA LEU A 62 -7.26 -1.95 -5.23
C LEU A 62 -8.51 -1.13 -5.57
N ALA A 63 -9.53 -1.30 -4.74
CA ALA A 63 -10.80 -0.58 -4.82
C ALA A 63 -11.29 -0.22 -3.42
N GLY A 64 -11.96 0.93 -3.31
CA GLY A 64 -12.40 1.45 -2.03
C GLY A 64 -13.14 2.77 -2.16
N THR A 65 -13.30 3.45 -1.02
CA THR A 65 -13.97 4.75 -0.94
C THR A 65 -12.99 5.81 -0.51
N ILE A 66 -13.09 7.01 -1.08
CA ILE A 66 -12.30 8.17 -0.65
C ILE A 66 -12.72 8.54 0.78
N ALA A 67 -11.78 8.47 1.72
CA ALA A 67 -12.02 8.77 3.13
C ALA A 67 -11.63 10.21 3.50
N ALA A 68 -10.62 10.78 2.82
CA ALA A 68 -10.23 12.18 2.96
C ALA A 68 -9.62 12.72 1.66
N VAL A 69 -9.73 14.03 1.47
CA VAL A 69 -9.25 14.75 0.28
C VAL A 69 -8.35 15.88 0.74
N GLY A 70 -7.15 15.95 0.17
CA GLY A 70 -6.17 16.99 0.46
C GLY A 70 -6.46 18.28 -0.30
N ALA A 71 -5.85 19.39 0.15
CA ALA A 71 -6.00 20.69 -0.49
C ALA A 71 -5.64 20.64 -1.99
N GLY A 72 -6.43 21.32 -2.82
CA GLY A 72 -6.21 21.44 -4.26
C GLY A 72 -6.68 20.25 -5.11
N VAL A 73 -7.22 19.19 -4.49
CA VAL A 73 -7.87 18.09 -5.23
C VAL A 73 -9.32 18.45 -5.50
N SER A 74 -9.73 18.35 -6.77
CA SER A 74 -11.10 18.57 -7.25
C SER A 74 -11.46 17.55 -8.32
N GLY A 75 -12.74 17.20 -8.43
CA GLY A 75 -13.27 16.26 -9.43
C GLY A 75 -14.75 16.50 -9.68
#